data_AF-A0A7Y5Q2S2-F1
#
_entry.id   AF-A0A7Y5Q2S2-F1
#
_cell.length_a   1.000
_cell.length_b   1.000
_cell.length_c   1.000
_cell.angle_alpha   90.00
_cell.angle_beta   90.00
_cell.angle_gamma   90.00
#
_symmetry.space_group_name_H-M   'P 1'
#
loop_
_entity.id
_entity.type
_entity.pdbx_description
1 polymer ?
#
loop_
_entity_poly.entity_id
_entity_poly.type
_entity_poly.pdbx_seq_one_letter_code
_entity_poly.pdbx_strand_id
1 'polypeptide(L)'
;MRMRQQLHSLRRRRPALGLLVALVIALSGCDGVGTLRLDVLIDTSGSTVQARLQQPALRQAVARVLLALDPYGPTIGLWRFDAVSACVYENQPSAAVALAQLAGEQFTRRTTLQGTRPDLALAEVTRAWRRDEADVIGLVMVTDGEMTAPDAMLAAVRGMVAEPRLRVVWVVGVADELRAEVHRVYAPLGGRLMVSGQSRPDSLDGMRRFVERVEGEVL
;
A
#
# COMPACT_ATOMS: atom_id res chain seq x y z
N MET A 1 -9.20 64.23 -30.97
CA MET A 1 -8.15 65.26 -30.90
C MET A 1 -7.06 64.76 -29.95
N ARG A 2 -5.86 64.47 -30.49
CA ARG A 2 -4.52 64.22 -29.89
C ARG A 2 -4.38 63.13 -28.80
N MET A 3 -3.73 62.00 -29.07
CA MET A 3 -2.27 61.70 -29.22
C MET A 3 -1.43 61.77 -27.93
N ARG A 4 -0.93 60.57 -27.56
CA ARG A 4 0.44 60.22 -27.11
C ARG A 4 0.93 60.74 -25.76
N GLN A 5 1.37 59.81 -24.90
CA GLN A 5 2.77 59.39 -24.74
C GLN A 5 2.80 58.18 -23.77
N GLN A 6 3.30 57.00 -24.19
CA GLN A 6 4.69 56.52 -24.01
C GLN A 6 5.06 56.32 -22.53
N LEU A 7 5.82 55.32 -22.09
CA LEU A 7 6.35 54.04 -22.57
C LEU A 7 7.20 53.55 -21.35
N HIS A 8 7.53 52.26 -21.32
CA HIS A 8 8.67 51.68 -20.59
C HIS A 8 8.58 51.52 -19.06
N SER A 9 8.30 50.29 -18.63
CA SER A 9 9.43 49.43 -18.22
C SER A 9 9.12 47.95 -18.48
N LEU A 10 10.02 47.33 -19.25
CA LEU A 10 10.12 45.90 -19.51
C LEU A 10 11.07 45.28 -18.47
N ARG A 11 10.94 43.95 -18.32
CA ARG A 11 11.82 42.99 -17.61
C ARG A 11 11.42 42.78 -16.14
N ARG A 12 10.93 41.59 -15.77
CA ARG A 12 11.70 40.34 -15.81
C ARG A 12 10.85 39.16 -16.30
N ARG A 13 11.19 38.66 -17.50
CA ARG A 13 10.86 37.31 -17.95
C ARG A 13 11.69 36.32 -17.14
N ARG A 14 11.07 35.39 -16.41
CA ARG A 14 11.55 34.01 -16.22
C ARG A 14 10.37 33.07 -15.90
N PRO A 15 9.71 32.49 -16.92
CA PRO A 15 9.06 31.18 -16.72
C PRO A 15 9.73 30.07 -17.56
N ALA A 16 10.81 30.39 -18.28
CA ALA A 16 11.40 29.45 -19.23
C ALA A 16 12.12 28.25 -18.57
N LEU A 17 12.65 28.39 -17.35
CA LEU A 17 13.36 27.28 -16.69
C LEU A 17 12.42 26.23 -16.10
N GLY A 18 11.32 26.64 -15.47
CA GLY A 18 10.33 25.72 -14.90
C GLY A 18 9.57 24.94 -15.98
N LEU A 19 9.28 25.59 -17.10
CA LEU A 19 8.65 24.93 -18.24
C LEU A 19 9.60 23.94 -18.92
N LEU A 20 10.91 24.22 -18.98
CA LEU A 20 11.89 23.30 -19.58
C LEU A 20 12.08 22.03 -18.74
N VAL A 21 12.09 22.13 -17.40
CA VAL A 21 12.22 20.94 -16.53
C VAL A 21 10.97 20.06 -16.61
N ALA A 22 9.77 20.65 -16.60
CA ALA A 22 8.52 19.91 -16.77
C ALA A 22 8.43 19.24 -18.16
N LEU A 23 8.96 19.91 -19.20
CA LEU A 23 8.97 19.37 -20.56
C LEU A 23 10.04 18.29 -20.78
N VAL A 24 11.18 18.34 -20.09
CA VAL A 24 12.19 17.27 -20.14
C VAL A 24 11.72 15.99 -19.44
N ILE A 25 10.91 16.10 -18.37
CA ILE A 25 10.25 14.94 -17.74
C ILE A 25 9.16 14.37 -18.65
N ALA A 26 8.42 15.22 -19.37
CA ALA A 26 7.36 14.78 -20.28
C ALA A 26 7.86 14.25 -21.64
N LEU A 27 9.07 14.65 -22.08
CA LEU A 27 9.65 14.23 -23.38
C LEU A 27 10.75 13.17 -23.24
N SER A 28 11.26 12.91 -22.04
CA SER A 28 11.89 11.63 -21.75
C SER A 28 10.77 10.62 -21.57
N GLY A 29 10.25 10.11 -22.68
CA GLY A 29 9.48 8.88 -22.67
C GLY A 29 10.27 7.85 -21.89
N CYS A 30 9.91 7.68 -20.61
CA CYS A 30 10.40 6.59 -19.82
C CYS A 30 9.64 5.37 -20.33
N ASP A 31 10.12 4.80 -21.44
CA ASP A 31 9.64 3.56 -22.04
C ASP A 31 9.95 2.35 -21.13
N GLY A 32 9.71 2.47 -19.82
CA GLY A 32 10.08 1.43 -18.85
C GLY A 32 9.58 1.58 -17.41
N VAL A 33 8.84 2.62 -17.02
CA VAL A 33 8.25 2.63 -15.66
C VAL A 33 7.04 1.71 -15.66
N GLY A 34 7.18 0.54 -15.05
CA GLY A 34 6.08 -0.41 -14.90
C GLY A 34 4.94 0.22 -14.11
N THR A 35 3.70 -0.10 -14.49
CA THR A 35 2.52 0.33 -13.73
C THR A 35 2.44 -0.43 -12.40
N LEU A 36 2.17 0.30 -11.31
CA LEU A 36 2.16 -0.26 -9.95
C LEU A 36 0.73 -0.37 -9.42
N ARG A 37 0.40 -1.53 -8.85
CA ARG A 37 -0.73 -1.69 -7.94
C ARG A 37 -0.25 -2.01 -6.53
N LEU A 38 -0.82 -1.31 -5.55
CA LEU A 38 -0.59 -1.58 -4.14
C LEU A 38 -1.92 -1.85 -3.45
N ASP A 39 -2.06 -3.04 -2.86
CA ASP A 39 -3.19 -3.36 -2.00
C ASP A 39 -2.79 -3.30 -0.52
N VAL A 40 -3.60 -2.64 0.29
CA VAL A 40 -3.44 -2.54 1.75
C VAL A 40 -4.64 -3.19 2.42
N LEU A 41 -4.40 -4.25 3.19
CA LEU A 41 -5.42 -5.02 3.90
C LEU A 41 -5.30 -4.72 5.39
N ILE A 42 -6.36 -4.19 5.98
CA ILE A 42 -6.37 -3.78 7.39
C ILE A 42 -7.27 -4.72 8.19
N ASP A 43 -6.68 -5.38 9.16
CA ASP A 43 -7.41 -6.13 10.17
C ASP A 43 -8.24 -5.18 11.06
N THR A 44 -9.54 -5.42 11.09
CA THR A 44 -10.52 -4.67 11.89
C THR A 44 -11.21 -5.57 12.91
N SER A 45 -10.71 -6.79 13.08
CA SER A 45 -11.18 -7.72 14.11
C SER A 45 -10.91 -7.18 15.51
N GLY A 46 -11.71 -7.65 16.47
CA GLY A 46 -11.74 -7.10 17.83
C GLY A 46 -10.57 -7.48 18.74
N SER A 47 -9.49 -8.09 18.23
CA SER A 47 -8.42 -8.68 19.04
C SER A 47 -7.60 -7.61 19.80
N THR A 48 -7.85 -7.59 21.11
CA THR A 48 -7.10 -7.05 22.26
C THR A 48 -6.57 -5.60 22.28
N VAL A 49 -6.28 -5.15 23.50
CA VAL A 49 -5.74 -3.82 23.86
C VAL A 49 -4.34 -3.59 23.23
N GLN A 50 -3.58 -4.65 22.96
CA GLN A 50 -2.23 -4.56 22.39
C GLN A 50 -2.24 -4.04 20.94
N ALA A 51 -3.13 -4.55 20.10
CA ALA A 51 -3.31 -4.03 18.73
C ALA A 51 -3.62 -2.52 18.75
N ARG A 52 -4.41 -2.04 19.73
CA ARG A 52 -4.79 -0.62 19.87
C ARG A 52 -3.64 0.29 20.26
N LEU A 53 -2.77 -0.14 21.17
CA LEU A 53 -1.60 0.64 21.57
C LEU A 53 -0.61 0.84 20.41
N GLN A 54 -0.67 -0.04 19.42
CA GLN A 54 0.28 -0.08 18.30
C GLN A 54 -0.29 0.49 16.99
N GLN A 55 -1.60 0.73 16.92
CA GLN A 55 -2.25 1.39 15.79
C GLN A 55 -1.53 2.66 15.32
N PRO A 56 -0.97 3.54 16.18
CA PRO A 56 -0.25 4.72 15.70
C PRO A 56 1.00 4.38 14.87
N ALA A 57 1.76 3.35 15.25
CA ALA A 57 2.97 2.94 14.52
C ALA A 57 2.61 2.29 13.18
N LEU A 58 1.61 1.40 13.18
CA LEU A 58 1.11 0.74 11.97
C LEU A 58 0.50 1.75 10.98
N ARG A 59 -0.31 2.69 11.47
CA ARG A 59 -0.84 3.81 10.67
C ARG A 59 0.28 4.64 10.06
N GLN A 60 1.29 4.99 10.86
CA GLN A 60 2.44 5.76 10.37
C GLN A 60 3.20 5.00 9.29
N ALA A 61 3.39 3.69 9.45
CA ALA A 61 4.08 2.87 8.46
C ALA A 61 3.30 2.79 7.13
N VAL A 62 2.00 2.51 7.18
CA VAL A 62 1.14 2.50 5.97
C VAL A 62 1.11 3.87 5.29
N ALA A 63 0.91 4.95 6.06
CA ALA A 63 0.92 6.30 5.51
C ALA A 63 2.23 6.65 4.81
N ARG A 64 3.37 6.20 5.36
CA ARG A 64 4.68 6.40 4.75
C ARG A 64 4.88 5.57 3.49
N VAL A 65 4.40 4.33 3.43
CA VAL A 65 4.41 3.54 2.18
C VAL A 65 3.61 4.27 1.10
N LEU A 66 2.40 4.73 1.42
CA LEU A 66 1.54 5.44 0.46
C LEU A 66 2.21 6.72 -0.05
N LEU A 67 2.83 7.50 0.84
CA LEU A 67 3.55 8.72 0.46
C LEU A 67 4.84 8.44 -0.34
N ALA A 68 5.58 7.38 0.02
CA ALA A 68 6.82 7.01 -0.66
C ALA A 68 6.56 6.50 -2.09
N LEU A 69 5.43 5.82 -2.29
CA LEU A 69 5.08 5.25 -3.59
C LEU A 69 4.21 6.18 -4.47
N ASP A 70 3.77 7.33 -3.94
CA ASP A 70 3.00 8.35 -4.67
C ASP A 70 3.64 8.78 -6.02
N PRO A 71 4.99 8.96 -6.13
CA PRO A 71 5.61 9.32 -7.40
C PRO A 71 5.43 8.29 -8.53
N TYR A 72 5.13 7.03 -8.21
CA TYR A 72 4.88 5.97 -9.19
C TYR A 72 3.41 5.90 -9.65
N GLY A 73 2.54 6.79 -9.13
CA GLY A 73 1.12 6.86 -9.48
C GLY A 73 0.36 5.54 -9.30
N PRO A 74 0.50 4.81 -8.18
CA PRO A 74 -0.04 3.47 -8.06
C PRO A 74 -1.57 3.46 -8.06
N THR A 75 -2.17 2.42 -8.65
CA THR A 75 -3.55 2.05 -8.31
C THR A 75 -3.55 1.49 -6.89
N ILE A 76 -4.36 2.06 -6.01
CA ILE A 76 -4.47 1.59 -4.63
C ILE A 76 -5.79 0.88 -4.40
N GLY A 77 -5.71 -0.35 -3.88
CA GLY A 77 -6.82 -1.01 -3.22
C GLY A 77 -6.67 -0.94 -1.70
N LEU A 78 -7.61 -0.32 -1.01
CA LEU A 78 -7.70 -0.35 0.45
C LEU A 78 -8.82 -1.28 0.85
N TRP A 79 -8.47 -2.29 1.63
CA TRP A 79 -9.37 -3.35 2.05
C TRP A 79 -9.38 -3.41 3.57
N ARG A 80 -10.53 -3.80 4.11
CA ARG A 80 -10.64 -4.17 5.52
C ARG A 80 -11.10 -5.61 5.62
N PHE A 81 -10.68 -6.28 6.68
CA PHE A 81 -11.16 -7.61 6.98
C PHE A 81 -11.39 -7.82 8.47
N ASP A 82 -12.32 -8.72 8.74
CA ASP A 82 -12.67 -9.25 10.05
C ASP A 82 -13.22 -10.67 9.82
N ALA A 83 -14.45 -10.98 10.26
CA ALA A 83 -15.18 -12.16 9.82
C ALA A 83 -15.58 -12.10 8.33
N VAL A 84 -15.63 -10.90 7.75
CA VAL A 84 -15.89 -10.63 6.32
C VAL A 84 -14.77 -9.79 5.71
N SER A 85 -14.79 -9.60 4.39
CA SER A 85 -13.90 -8.69 3.67
C SER A 85 -14.72 -7.60 2.96
N ALA A 86 -14.13 -6.41 2.83
CA ALA A 86 -14.72 -5.33 2.05
C ALA A 86 -13.64 -4.42 1.45
N CYS A 87 -13.80 -4.07 0.18
CA CYS A 87 -13.08 -2.95 -0.44
C CYS A 87 -13.64 -1.62 0.09
N VAL A 88 -12.76 -0.79 0.64
CA VAL A 88 -13.09 0.54 1.17
C VAL A 88 -12.78 1.61 0.13
N TYR A 89 -11.73 1.40 -0.67
CA TYR A 89 -11.31 2.31 -1.72
C TYR A 89 -10.56 1.53 -2.79
N GLU A 90 -10.82 1.83 -4.06
CA GLU A 90 -10.09 1.27 -5.18
C GLU A 90 -10.01 2.31 -6.29
N ASN A 91 -8.85 2.98 -6.41
CA ASN A 91 -8.55 3.90 -7.50
C ASN A 91 -7.09 4.36 -7.45
N GLN A 92 -6.69 5.15 -8.44
CA GLN A 92 -5.50 6.00 -8.32
C GLN A 92 -5.77 7.11 -7.29
N PRO A 93 -4.88 7.30 -6.30
CA PRO A 93 -5.05 8.31 -5.28
C PRO A 93 -4.98 9.71 -5.91
N SER A 94 -6.01 10.52 -5.68
CA SER A 94 -5.94 11.95 -6.02
C SER A 94 -5.07 12.73 -5.03
N ALA A 95 -4.84 12.19 -3.83
CA ALA A 95 -3.91 12.68 -2.83
C ALA A 95 -3.54 11.58 -1.79
N ALA A 96 -2.27 11.17 -1.74
CA ALA A 96 -1.78 10.16 -0.78
C ALA A 96 -2.10 10.49 0.69
N VAL A 97 -2.15 11.78 1.06
CA VAL A 97 -2.52 12.24 2.42
C VAL A 97 -3.96 11.86 2.77
N ALA A 98 -4.91 12.04 1.85
CA ALA A 98 -6.31 11.70 2.08
C ALA A 98 -6.51 10.19 2.21
N LEU A 99 -5.76 9.41 1.42
CA LEU A 99 -5.77 7.96 1.50
C LEU A 99 -5.15 7.45 2.82
N ALA A 100 -4.07 8.08 3.29
CA ALA A 100 -3.48 7.78 4.60
C ALA A 100 -4.46 8.06 5.75
N GLN A 101 -5.25 9.14 5.64
CA GLN A 101 -6.32 9.43 6.60
C GLN A 101 -7.41 8.35 6.55
N LEU A 102 -7.88 7.98 5.35
CA LEU A 102 -8.90 6.94 5.16
C LEU A 102 -8.44 5.58 5.72
N ALA A 103 -7.19 5.19 5.47
CA ALA A 103 -6.58 4.02 6.08
C ALA A 103 -6.60 4.12 7.62
N GLY A 104 -6.20 5.29 8.15
CA GLY A 104 -6.27 5.63 9.57
C GLY A 104 -7.66 5.45 10.20
N GLU A 105 -8.73 5.80 9.48
CA GLU A 105 -10.10 5.61 9.94
C GLU A 105 -10.47 4.14 10.06
N GLN A 106 -10.01 3.28 9.14
CA GLN A 106 -10.31 1.85 9.19
C GLN A 106 -9.76 1.19 10.45
N PHE A 107 -8.57 1.60 10.92
CA PHE A 107 -8.02 1.13 12.19
C PHE A 107 -8.90 1.47 13.41
N THR A 108 -9.73 2.52 13.34
CA THR A 108 -10.66 2.85 14.45
C THR A 108 -11.98 2.09 14.39
N ARG A 109 -12.33 1.50 13.23
CA ARG A 109 -13.59 0.79 13.08
C ARG A 109 -13.53 -0.52 13.85
N ARG A 110 -14.60 -0.80 14.60
CA ARG A 110 -14.83 -2.09 15.22
C ARG A 110 -15.99 -2.77 14.53
N THR A 111 -15.79 -4.04 14.25
CA THR A 111 -16.88 -4.95 13.97
C THR A 111 -17.31 -5.66 15.25
N THR A 112 -18.59 -6.01 15.33
CA THR A 112 -19.12 -6.92 16.37
C THR A 112 -19.07 -8.38 15.89
N LEU A 113 -18.69 -8.61 14.64
CA LEU A 113 -18.56 -9.94 14.08
C LEU A 113 -17.36 -10.65 14.68
N GLN A 114 -17.53 -11.92 15.03
CA GLN A 114 -16.48 -12.73 15.61
C GLN A 114 -15.65 -13.43 14.52
N GLY A 115 -14.34 -13.38 14.68
CA GLY A 115 -13.36 -14.07 13.85
C GLY A 115 -12.53 -13.14 12.97
N THR A 116 -11.40 -13.67 12.51
CA THR A 116 -10.42 -12.98 11.70
C THR A 116 -10.13 -13.85 10.47
N ARG A 117 -10.63 -13.40 9.31
CA ARG A 117 -10.68 -14.14 8.04
C ARG A 117 -9.88 -13.43 6.94
N PRO A 118 -8.55 -13.32 7.09
CA PRO A 118 -7.69 -12.71 6.07
C PRO A 118 -7.75 -13.48 4.74
N ASP A 119 -8.12 -14.76 4.76
CA ASP A 119 -8.29 -15.60 3.57
C ASP A 119 -9.35 -15.04 2.61
N LEU A 120 -10.43 -14.47 3.13
CA LEU A 120 -11.49 -13.86 2.32
C LEU A 120 -10.98 -12.60 1.60
N ALA A 121 -10.21 -11.77 2.31
CA ALA A 121 -9.63 -10.56 1.74
C ALA A 121 -8.57 -10.87 0.68
N LEU A 122 -7.72 -11.86 0.92
CA LEU A 122 -6.77 -12.33 -0.08
C LEU A 122 -7.46 -12.86 -1.34
N ALA A 123 -8.55 -13.62 -1.19
CA ALA A 123 -9.31 -14.12 -2.32
C ALA A 123 -10.01 -13.00 -3.12
N GLU A 124 -10.45 -11.93 -2.48
CA GLU A 124 -11.02 -10.75 -3.13
C GLU A 124 -9.97 -9.93 -3.88
N VAL A 125 -8.86 -9.64 -3.22
CA VAL A 125 -7.73 -8.88 -3.78
C VAL A 125 -7.13 -9.61 -4.98
N THR A 126 -6.93 -10.93 -4.87
CA THR A 126 -6.45 -11.74 -5.99
C THR A 126 -7.43 -11.73 -7.17
N ARG A 127 -8.75 -11.65 -6.91
CA ARG A 127 -9.75 -11.47 -7.97
C ARG A 127 -9.70 -10.07 -8.60
N ALA A 128 -9.38 -9.04 -7.81
CA ALA A 128 -9.17 -7.69 -8.33
C ALA A 128 -7.95 -7.63 -9.26
N TRP A 129 -6.84 -8.25 -8.89
CA TRP A 129 -5.60 -8.32 -9.70
C TRP A 129 -5.83 -8.85 -11.11
N ARG A 130 -6.70 -9.85 -11.27
CA ARG A 130 -6.99 -10.44 -12.60
C ARG A 130 -7.67 -9.48 -13.57
N ARG A 131 -8.25 -8.39 -13.08
CA ARG A 131 -8.92 -7.36 -13.87
C ARG A 131 -8.07 -6.09 -13.99
N ASP A 132 -6.94 -6.06 -13.32
CA ASP A 132 -6.03 -4.93 -13.24
C ASP A 132 -4.88 -5.13 -14.24
N GLU A 133 -4.45 -4.05 -14.88
CA GLU A 133 -3.40 -4.07 -15.91
C GLU A 133 -2.01 -3.72 -15.35
N ALA A 134 -1.87 -3.52 -14.03
CA ALA A 134 -0.59 -3.21 -13.41
C ALA A 134 0.47 -4.28 -13.73
N ASP A 135 1.71 -3.86 -13.99
CA ASP A 135 2.87 -4.72 -14.24
C ASP A 135 3.44 -5.29 -12.93
N VAL A 136 3.36 -4.50 -11.86
CA VAL A 136 3.91 -4.82 -10.54
C VAL A 136 2.81 -4.76 -9.50
N ILE A 137 2.72 -5.79 -8.66
CA ILE A 137 1.79 -5.86 -7.54
C ILE A 137 2.55 -5.97 -6.23
N GLY A 138 2.25 -5.05 -5.32
CA GLY A 138 2.65 -5.08 -3.91
C GLY A 138 1.44 -5.26 -2.99
N LEU A 139 1.63 -6.01 -1.89
CA LEU A 139 0.61 -6.22 -0.87
C LEU A 139 1.16 -5.86 0.50
N VAL A 140 0.42 -5.05 1.26
CA VAL A 140 0.64 -4.81 2.69
C VAL A 140 -0.55 -5.35 3.46
N MET A 141 -0.32 -6.25 4.41
CA MET A 141 -1.35 -6.74 5.32
C MET A 141 -1.01 -6.35 6.75
N VAL A 142 -1.90 -5.59 7.38
CA VAL A 142 -1.76 -5.13 8.75
C VAL A 142 -2.63 -5.99 9.64
N THR A 143 -2.01 -6.83 10.48
CA THR A 143 -2.68 -7.79 11.35
C THR A 143 -1.77 -8.17 12.52
N ASP A 144 -2.36 -8.60 13.63
CA ASP A 144 -1.61 -9.23 14.72
C ASP A 144 -1.20 -10.67 14.41
N GLY A 145 -1.70 -11.24 13.30
CA GLY A 145 -1.43 -12.61 12.87
C GLY A 145 -2.51 -13.60 13.26
N GLU A 146 -3.56 -13.17 13.98
CA GLU A 146 -4.68 -14.03 14.32
C GLU A 146 -5.47 -14.40 13.06
N MET A 147 -5.84 -15.69 12.95
CA MET A 147 -6.69 -16.17 11.87
C MET A 147 -7.51 -17.36 12.34
N THR A 148 -8.79 -17.37 12.00
CA THR A 148 -9.71 -18.45 12.43
C THR A 148 -9.77 -19.63 11.46
N ALA A 149 -9.15 -19.52 10.28
CA ALA A 149 -9.18 -20.55 9.24
C ALA A 149 -7.81 -20.72 8.54
N PRO A 150 -6.80 -21.29 9.21
CA PRO A 150 -5.42 -21.38 8.68
C PRO A 150 -5.31 -22.20 7.38
N ASP A 151 -6.12 -23.24 7.19
CA ASP A 151 -6.11 -24.04 5.95
C ASP A 151 -6.69 -23.26 4.77
N ALA A 152 -7.78 -22.51 4.99
CA ALA A 152 -8.34 -21.62 3.98
C ALA A 152 -7.35 -20.51 3.63
N MET A 153 -6.62 -20.00 4.65
CA MET A 153 -5.57 -19.02 4.46
C MET A 153 -4.42 -19.55 3.61
N LEU A 154 -3.93 -20.77 3.90
CA LEU A 154 -2.91 -21.42 3.09
C LEU A 154 -3.37 -21.60 1.63
N ALA A 155 -4.63 -21.96 1.40
CA ALA A 155 -5.19 -22.06 0.06
C ALA A 155 -5.23 -20.70 -0.66
N ALA A 156 -5.63 -19.63 0.05
CA ALA A 156 -5.63 -18.27 -0.49
C ALA A 156 -4.21 -17.79 -0.85
N VAL A 157 -3.22 -18.03 0.02
CA VAL A 157 -1.81 -17.72 -0.23
C VAL A 157 -1.29 -18.46 -1.47
N ARG A 158 -1.62 -19.75 -1.64
CA ARG A 158 -1.26 -20.49 -2.86
C ARG A 158 -1.87 -19.88 -4.11
N GLY A 159 -3.09 -19.35 -4.01
CA GLY A 159 -3.73 -18.58 -5.08
C GLY A 159 -2.93 -17.33 -5.48
N MET A 160 -2.35 -16.63 -4.50
CA MET A 160 -1.49 -15.46 -4.76
C MET A 160 -0.15 -15.83 -5.38
N VAL A 161 0.45 -16.97 -5.02
CA VAL A 161 1.72 -17.43 -5.61
C VAL A 161 1.60 -17.57 -7.13
N ALA A 162 0.41 -17.95 -7.62
CA ALA A 162 0.12 -18.07 -9.03
C ALA A 162 0.02 -16.72 -9.77
N GLU A 163 0.01 -15.57 -9.09
CA GLU A 163 0.07 -14.25 -9.72
C GLU A 163 1.54 -13.91 -10.06
N PRO A 164 1.93 -13.95 -11.35
CA PRO A 164 3.31 -13.69 -11.74
C PRO A 164 3.75 -12.25 -11.51
N ARG A 165 2.83 -11.29 -11.37
CA ARG A 165 3.13 -9.86 -11.15
C ARG A 165 3.31 -9.50 -9.68
N LEU A 166 2.94 -10.40 -8.76
CA LEU A 166 3.14 -10.22 -7.33
C LEU A 166 4.64 -10.26 -7.01
N ARG A 167 5.18 -9.13 -6.55
CA ARG A 167 6.61 -8.98 -6.23
C ARG A 167 6.90 -9.07 -4.75
N VAL A 168 6.02 -8.51 -3.92
CA VAL A 168 6.25 -8.42 -2.48
C VAL A 168 4.95 -8.46 -1.70
N VAL A 169 4.98 -9.19 -0.59
CA VAL A 169 3.93 -9.25 0.42
C VAL A 169 4.56 -8.90 1.76
N TRP A 170 4.04 -7.88 2.42
CA TRP A 170 4.49 -7.49 3.75
C TRP A 170 3.35 -7.66 4.76
N VAL A 171 3.55 -8.59 5.69
CA VAL A 171 2.67 -8.78 6.85
C VAL A 171 3.28 -8.03 8.04
N VAL A 172 2.56 -7.07 8.59
CA VAL A 172 3.05 -6.14 9.62
C VAL A 172 2.14 -6.14 10.84
N GLY A 173 2.76 -6.03 12.02
CA GLY A 173 2.06 -6.01 13.30
C GLY A 173 1.95 -7.38 13.96
N VAL A 174 2.67 -8.38 13.45
CA VAL A 174 2.52 -9.78 13.89
C VAL A 174 3.01 -9.95 15.33
N ALA A 175 2.16 -10.51 16.19
CA ALA A 175 2.51 -10.86 17.57
C ALA A 175 3.65 -11.91 17.58
N ASP A 176 4.56 -11.81 18.54
CA ASP A 176 5.75 -12.68 18.56
C ASP A 176 5.36 -14.15 18.71
N GLU A 177 4.32 -14.44 19.50
CA GLU A 177 3.74 -15.78 19.68
C GLU A 177 3.05 -16.33 18.42
N LEU A 178 2.60 -15.47 17.50
CA LEU A 178 1.93 -15.87 16.25
C LEU A 178 2.88 -15.88 15.05
N ARG A 179 4.11 -15.36 15.21
CA ARG A 179 5.07 -15.21 14.11
C ARG A 179 5.42 -16.52 13.43
N ALA A 180 5.60 -17.59 14.19
CA ALA A 180 5.91 -18.92 13.65
C ALA A 180 4.76 -19.46 12.78
N GLU A 181 3.52 -19.25 13.20
CA GLU A 181 2.32 -19.68 12.48
C GLU A 181 2.13 -18.86 11.19
N VAL A 182 2.32 -17.53 11.26
CA VAL A 182 2.33 -16.68 10.06
C VAL A 182 3.40 -17.15 9.07
N HIS A 183 4.63 -17.41 9.51
CA HIS A 183 5.65 -17.93 8.60
C HIS A 183 5.28 -19.28 8.00
N ARG A 184 4.65 -20.19 8.76
CA ARG A 184 4.20 -21.49 8.26
C ARG A 184 3.14 -21.34 7.17
N VAL A 185 2.11 -20.52 7.41
CA VAL A 185 0.99 -20.31 6.47
C VAL A 185 1.44 -19.59 5.20
N TYR A 186 2.31 -18.58 5.34
CA TYR A 186 2.78 -17.76 4.23
C TYR A 186 4.05 -18.31 3.54
N ALA A 187 4.61 -19.42 4.03
CA ALA A 187 5.81 -20.06 3.47
C ALA A 187 5.80 -20.22 1.93
N PRO A 188 4.67 -20.54 1.27
CA PRO A 188 4.63 -20.67 -0.20
C PRO A 188 5.05 -19.43 -0.98
N LEU A 189 4.98 -18.23 -0.39
CA LEU A 189 5.43 -16.99 -1.03
C LEU A 189 6.97 -16.88 -1.11
N GLY A 190 7.70 -17.70 -0.34
CA GLY A 190 9.15 -17.75 -0.34
C GLY A 190 9.78 -16.36 -0.20
N GLY A 191 10.69 -16.03 -1.12
CA GLY A 191 11.43 -14.76 -1.10
C GLY A 191 10.58 -13.51 -1.32
N ARG A 192 9.28 -13.62 -1.61
CA ARG A 192 8.35 -12.48 -1.75
C ARG A 192 7.76 -12.04 -0.41
N LEU A 193 7.84 -12.88 0.63
CA LEU A 193 7.27 -12.61 1.94
C LEU A 193 8.22 -11.79 2.82
N MET A 194 7.67 -10.77 3.45
CA MET A 194 8.26 -10.04 4.56
C MET A 194 7.30 -10.09 5.74
N VAL A 195 7.84 -10.38 6.93
CA VAL A 195 7.08 -10.34 8.18
C VAL A 195 7.82 -9.41 9.13
N SER A 196 7.11 -8.43 9.68
CA SER A 196 7.61 -7.59 10.76
C SER A 196 6.66 -7.66 11.94
N GLY A 197 7.22 -7.65 13.14
CA GLY A 197 6.46 -7.67 14.36
C GLY A 197 5.84 -6.33 14.72
N GLN A 198 5.39 -6.31 15.96
CA GLN A 198 4.59 -5.26 16.59
C GLN A 198 5.34 -3.99 16.99
N SER A 199 6.66 -4.07 17.14
CA SER A 199 7.44 -2.93 17.62
C SER A 199 7.56 -1.85 16.54
N ARG A 200 7.56 -0.57 16.97
CA ARG A 200 7.76 0.56 16.05
C ARG A 200 9.06 0.45 15.25
N PRO A 201 10.23 0.10 15.83
CA PRO A 201 11.45 -0.07 15.04
C PRO A 201 11.31 -1.16 13.97
N ASP A 202 10.71 -2.31 14.31
CA ASP A 202 10.53 -3.44 13.38
C ASP A 202 9.57 -3.06 12.24
N SER A 203 8.46 -2.38 12.54
CA SER A 203 7.51 -1.88 11.54
C SER A 203 8.15 -0.85 10.59
N LEU A 204 8.98 0.06 11.10
CA LEU A 204 9.66 1.07 10.27
C LEU A 204 10.77 0.46 9.41
N ASP A 205 11.48 -0.55 9.91
CA ASP A 205 12.45 -1.30 9.12
C ASP A 205 11.78 -2.11 8.01
N GLY A 206 10.68 -2.82 8.34
CA GLY A 206 9.86 -3.53 7.37
C GLY A 206 9.32 -2.61 6.28
N MET A 207 8.81 -1.43 6.66
CA MET A 207 8.37 -0.39 5.72
C MET A 207 9.46 0.03 4.75
N ARG A 208 10.67 0.32 5.26
CA ARG A 208 11.80 0.71 4.42
C ARG A 208 12.14 -0.38 3.41
N ARG A 209 12.32 -1.62 3.88
CA ARG A 209 12.65 -2.77 3.03
C ARG A 209 11.54 -3.06 1.99
N PHE A 210 10.29 -2.82 2.35
CA PHE A 210 9.15 -2.99 1.44
C PHE A 210 9.22 -1.96 0.30
N VAL A 211 9.41 -0.68 0.64
CA VAL A 211 9.54 0.40 -0.34
C VAL A 211 10.74 0.12 -1.26
N GLU A 212 11.93 -0.12 -0.69
CA GLU A 212 13.15 -0.43 -1.48
C GLU A 212 12.92 -1.59 -2.47
N ARG A 213 12.16 -2.60 -2.06
CA ARG A 213 11.84 -3.74 -2.91
C ARG A 213 10.84 -3.41 -4.01
N VAL A 214 9.82 -2.61 -3.74
CA VAL A 214 8.88 -2.16 -4.78
C VAL A 214 9.61 -1.27 -5.78
N GLU A 215 10.43 -0.33 -5.31
CA GLU A 215 11.18 0.58 -6.17
C GLU A 215 12.13 -0.17 -7.11
N GLY A 216 12.83 -1.19 -6.61
CA GLY A 216 13.72 -2.02 -7.44
C GLY A 216 13.02 -2.92 -8.46
N GLU A 217 11.69 -2.99 -8.46
CA GLU A 217 10.89 -3.76 -9.42
C GLU A 217 10.16 -2.85 -10.43
N VAL A 218 9.97 -1.58 -10.08
CA VAL A 218 9.30 -0.57 -10.93
C VAL A 218 10.30 0.21 -11.78
N LEU A 219 11.54 0.38 -11.28
CA LEU A 219 12.66 1.07 -11.93
C LEU A 219 13.57 0.09 -12.70
#